data_AF-A0A450YQX8-F1
#
_entry.id   AF-A0A450YQX8-F1
#
_cell.length_a   1.000
_cell.length_b   1.000
_cell.length_c   1.000
_cell.angle_alpha   90.00
_cell.angle_beta   90.00
_cell.angle_gamma   90.00
#
_symmetry.space_group_name_H-M   'P 1'
#
loop_
_entity.id
_entity.type
_entity.pdbx_description
1 polymer ?
#
loop_
_entity_poly.entity_id
_entity_poly.type
_entity_poly.pdbx_seq_one_letter_code
_entity_poly.pdbx_strand_id
1 'polypeptide(L)'
;MANDYGEHPNFDATQAPENINGATSSITYVDERGGEINYLVDDQNGIWVVTPLQDYFDTLALDTPPASGQHTLIFGNGIRYIFDAQGIDIKVPGIRARLSAIQDPFGNRIDLQFDPNGNLIPIRDNSRVAGIPISPCSITRMVELP
;
A
#
# COMPACT_ATOMS: atom_id res chain seq x y z
N MET A 1 17.25 -2.94 -20.87
CA MET A 1 16.93 -1.76 -20.06
C MET A 1 15.42 -1.86 -19.91
N ALA A 2 14.89 -2.14 -18.72
CA ALA A 2 13.47 -2.40 -18.55
C ALA A 2 12.74 -1.07 -18.47
N ASN A 3 11.79 -0.86 -19.36
CA ASN A 3 11.23 0.47 -19.61
C ASN A 3 9.69 0.47 -19.60
N ASP A 4 9.10 -0.63 -19.17
CA ASP A 4 7.68 -0.74 -18.84
C ASP A 4 7.53 -1.66 -17.62
N TYR A 5 8.25 -1.33 -16.54
CA TYR A 5 8.26 -2.13 -15.31
C TYR A 5 8.56 -3.63 -15.48
N GLY A 6 9.26 -4.00 -16.56
CA GLY A 6 9.55 -5.39 -16.92
C GLY A 6 8.66 -6.00 -18.01
N GLU A 7 7.58 -5.33 -18.43
CA GLU A 7 6.71 -5.73 -19.55
C GLU A 7 7.44 -5.66 -20.90
N HIS A 8 8.36 -4.70 -21.04
CA HIS A 8 9.19 -4.52 -22.22
C HIS A 8 10.70 -4.51 -21.89
N PRO A 9 11.34 -5.68 -21.69
CA PRO A 9 12.75 -5.73 -21.27
C PRO A 9 13.75 -5.23 -22.34
N ASN A 10 13.31 -5.17 -23.60
CA ASN A 10 14.14 -4.89 -24.77
C ASN A 10 13.88 -3.52 -25.41
N PHE A 11 12.92 -2.75 -24.90
CA PHE A 11 12.65 -1.42 -25.44
C PHE A 11 13.56 -0.38 -24.75
N ASP A 12 13.87 0.69 -25.46
CA ASP A 12 14.59 1.83 -24.87
C ASP A 12 13.62 2.80 -24.18
N ALA A 13 14.12 3.63 -23.27
CA ALA A 13 13.28 4.57 -22.49
C ALA A 13 12.45 5.55 -23.34
N THR A 14 12.69 5.67 -24.65
CA THR A 14 11.89 6.50 -25.57
C THR A 14 10.73 5.72 -26.20
N GLN A 15 10.84 4.39 -26.28
CA GLN A 15 9.85 3.48 -26.86
C GLN A 15 8.80 3.01 -25.85
N ALA A 16 9.20 2.82 -24.60
CA ALA A 16 8.31 2.79 -23.45
C ALA A 16 8.98 3.59 -22.34
N PRO A 17 8.51 4.81 -22.06
CA PRO A 17 8.95 5.55 -20.89
C PRO A 17 8.44 4.82 -19.64
N GLU A 18 9.30 4.67 -18.61
CA GLU A 18 8.93 4.03 -17.33
C GLU A 18 7.72 4.74 -16.67
N ASN A 19 7.52 6.01 -17.01
CA ASN A 19 6.30 6.78 -16.76
C ASN A 19 6.17 7.89 -17.81
N ILE A 20 4.92 8.26 -18.13
CA ILE A 20 4.62 9.26 -19.16
C ILE A 20 5.03 10.68 -18.74
N ASN A 21 5.22 10.92 -17.44
CA ASN A 21 5.55 12.24 -16.87
C ASN A 21 7.03 12.41 -16.47
N GLY A 22 7.87 11.39 -16.62
CA GLY A 22 9.29 11.43 -16.23
C GLY A 22 9.55 11.34 -14.72
N ALA A 23 8.55 11.05 -13.87
CA ALA A 23 8.68 11.02 -12.42
C ALA A 23 8.31 9.64 -11.84
N THR A 24 9.31 8.80 -11.57
CA THR A 24 9.10 7.49 -10.94
C THR A 24 8.75 7.70 -9.48
N SER A 25 7.54 7.30 -9.08
CA SER A 25 7.09 7.32 -7.69
C SER A 25 6.99 5.90 -7.16
N SER A 26 7.27 5.72 -5.87
CA SER A 26 7.11 4.41 -5.24
C SER A 26 6.33 4.51 -3.93
N ILE A 27 5.65 3.43 -3.57
CA ILE A 27 5.07 3.24 -2.25
C ILE A 27 5.81 2.08 -1.61
N THR A 28 6.41 2.33 -0.46
CA THR A 28 7.06 1.31 0.35
C THR A 28 6.06 0.77 1.35
N TYR A 29 5.78 -0.53 1.26
CA TYR A 29 5.14 -1.30 2.31
C TYR A 29 6.21 -1.86 3.25
N VAL A 30 6.02 -1.62 4.54
CA VAL A 30 6.86 -2.18 5.61
C VAL A 30 6.04 -3.20 6.37
N ASP A 31 6.51 -4.45 6.36
CA ASP A 31 5.89 -5.59 7.03
C ASP A 31 6.10 -5.56 8.57
N GLU A 32 5.51 -6.54 9.27
CA GLU A 32 5.55 -6.62 10.73
C GLU A 32 6.94 -6.89 11.33
N ARG A 33 7.90 -7.28 10.48
CA ARG A 33 9.30 -7.59 10.81
C ARG A 33 10.26 -6.49 10.35
N GLY A 34 9.75 -5.44 9.69
CA GLY A 34 10.54 -4.36 9.10
C GLY A 34 11.09 -4.69 7.72
N GLY A 35 10.61 -5.76 7.07
CA GLY A 35 10.88 -6.03 5.66
C GLY A 35 10.17 -5.02 4.77
N GLU A 36 10.85 -4.54 3.74
CA GLU A 36 10.33 -3.52 2.83
C GLU A 36 10.01 -4.11 1.45
N ILE A 37 8.86 -3.74 0.92
CA ILE A 37 8.41 -4.06 -0.44
C ILE A 37 8.06 -2.75 -1.13
N ASN A 38 8.67 -2.49 -2.28
CA ASN A 38 8.44 -1.27 -3.04
C ASN A 38 7.48 -1.54 -4.21
N TYR A 39 6.34 -0.87 -4.18
CA TYR A 39 5.39 -0.81 -5.29
C TYR A 39 5.70 0.40 -6.15
N LEU A 40 5.80 0.20 -7.45
CA LEU A 40 5.98 1.30 -8.40
C LEU A 40 4.62 1.90 -8.71
N VAL A 41 4.58 3.23 -8.85
CA VAL A 41 3.35 3.98 -9.08
C VAL A 41 3.56 4.99 -10.19
N ASP A 42 2.70 4.90 -11.19
CA ASP A 42 2.65 5.81 -12.33
C ASP A 42 1.47 6.80 -12.18
N ASP A 43 1.65 8.01 -12.71
CA ASP A 43 0.60 9.01 -12.79
C ASP A 43 0.15 9.13 -14.25
N GLN A 44 -0.94 8.45 -14.57
CA GLN A 44 -1.56 8.42 -15.88
C GLN A 44 -2.65 9.49 -15.96
N ASN A 45 -2.23 10.73 -16.23
CA ASN A 45 -3.11 11.90 -16.38
C ASN A 45 -3.97 12.19 -15.12
N GLY A 46 -3.37 12.18 -13.94
CA GLY A 46 -4.04 12.40 -12.66
C GLY A 46 -4.64 11.12 -12.04
N ILE A 47 -4.50 9.98 -12.72
CA ILE A 47 -4.89 8.66 -12.21
C ILE A 47 -3.63 7.93 -11.79
N TRP A 48 -3.55 7.61 -10.50
CA TRP A 48 -2.41 6.90 -9.93
C TRP A 48 -2.61 5.41 -10.10
N VAL A 49 -1.76 4.78 -10.90
CA VAL A 49 -1.82 3.35 -11.21
C VAL A 49 -0.65 2.67 -10.53
N VAL A 50 -0.95 1.71 -9.65
CA VAL A 50 0.07 0.89 -9.01
C VAL A 50 0.42 -0.26 -9.94
N THR A 51 1.70 -0.41 -10.25
CA THR A 51 2.18 -1.53 -11.06
C THR A 51 2.32 -2.77 -10.17
N PRO A 52 1.67 -3.89 -10.52
CA PRO A 52 1.89 -5.15 -9.83
C PRO A 52 3.35 -5.59 -9.95
N LEU A 53 3.96 -6.03 -8.86
CA LEU A 53 5.29 -6.62 -8.90
C LEU A 53 5.24 -7.96 -9.63
N GLN A 54 6.11 -8.14 -10.62
CA GLN A 54 6.21 -9.40 -11.36
C GLN A 54 6.56 -10.55 -10.40
N ASP A 55 5.86 -11.68 -10.53
CA ASP A 55 5.94 -12.84 -9.62
C ASP A 55 5.49 -12.59 -8.17
N TYR A 56 4.88 -11.43 -7.91
CA TYR A 56 4.22 -11.11 -6.64
C TYR A 56 2.70 -11.09 -6.86
N PHE A 57 1.98 -11.93 -6.13
CA PHE A 57 0.51 -12.03 -6.27
C PHE A 57 -0.23 -10.93 -5.52
N ASP A 58 0.50 -10.08 -4.81
CA ASP A 58 -0.10 -9.08 -3.95
C ASP A 58 -0.38 -7.80 -4.73
N THR A 59 -1.59 -7.26 -4.56
CA THR A 59 -2.04 -6.05 -5.24
C THR A 59 -2.23 -4.93 -4.23
N LEU A 60 -1.60 -3.79 -4.45
CA LEU A 60 -1.86 -2.58 -3.68
C LEU A 60 -2.85 -1.68 -4.43
N ALA A 61 -4.00 -1.43 -3.82
CA ALA A 61 -5.03 -0.53 -4.30
C ALA A 61 -5.06 0.76 -3.48
N LEU A 62 -5.07 1.91 -4.15
CA LEU A 62 -5.09 3.23 -3.51
C LEU A 62 -6.50 3.79 -3.43
N ASP A 63 -6.78 4.60 -2.40
CA ASP A 63 -8.06 5.31 -2.20
C ASP A 63 -9.29 4.40 -2.31
N THR A 64 -9.17 3.19 -1.76
CA THR A 64 -10.25 2.20 -1.75
C THR A 64 -11.42 2.71 -0.89
N PRO A 65 -12.65 2.82 -1.43
CA PRO A 65 -13.84 3.18 -0.66
C PRO A 65 -14.04 2.25 0.56
N PRO A 66 -14.64 2.72 1.67
CA PRO A 66 -15.57 3.85 1.76
C PRO A 66 -15.00 5.17 2.29
N ALA A 67 -13.73 5.22 2.70
CA ALA A 67 -13.12 6.42 3.29
C ALA A 67 -11.97 6.93 2.42
N SER A 68 -11.86 8.26 2.31
CA SER A 68 -10.68 8.90 1.71
C SER A 68 -9.42 8.55 2.50
N GLY A 69 -8.30 8.33 1.82
CA GLY A 69 -7.02 7.97 2.46
C GLY A 69 -6.96 6.53 2.99
N GLN A 70 -7.89 5.66 2.58
CA GLN A 70 -7.82 4.23 2.84
C GLN A 70 -7.19 3.49 1.66
N HIS A 71 -6.22 2.63 1.92
CA HIS A 71 -5.46 1.89 0.91
C HIS A 71 -5.46 0.42 1.28
N THR A 72 -5.58 -0.47 0.31
CA THR A 72 -5.70 -1.90 0.56
C THR A 72 -4.59 -2.67 -0.12
N LEU A 73 -3.79 -3.39 0.66
CA LEU A 73 -2.90 -4.43 0.15
C LEU A 73 -3.64 -5.77 0.19
N ILE A 74 -3.81 -6.40 -0.96
CA ILE A 74 -4.52 -7.65 -1.15
C ILE A 74 -3.47 -8.72 -1.44
N PHE A 75 -3.32 -9.69 -0.55
CA PHE A 75 -2.38 -10.78 -0.71
C PHE A 75 -2.92 -11.84 -1.69
N GLY A 76 -2.03 -12.61 -2.31
CA GLY A 76 -2.41 -13.70 -3.22
C GLY A 76 -3.36 -14.76 -2.61
N ASN A 77 -3.38 -14.89 -1.28
CA ASN A 77 -4.31 -15.76 -0.55
C ASN A 77 -5.66 -15.10 -0.21
N GLY A 78 -5.89 -13.86 -0.66
CA GLY A 78 -7.10 -13.08 -0.46
C GLY A 78 -7.20 -12.32 0.87
N ILE A 79 -6.19 -12.41 1.75
CA ILE A 79 -6.11 -11.56 2.94
C ILE A 79 -5.95 -10.10 2.49
N ARG A 80 -6.57 -9.19 3.22
CA ARG A 80 -6.54 -7.75 2.94
C ARG A 80 -6.00 -7.00 4.14
N TYR A 81 -4.93 -6.25 3.93
CA TYR A 81 -4.43 -5.28 4.89
C TYR A 81 -4.92 -3.91 4.47
N ILE A 82 -5.66 -3.27 5.35
CA ILE A 82 -6.27 -1.97 5.13
C ILE A 82 -5.44 -0.96 5.91
N PHE A 83 -4.91 0.03 5.21
CA PHE A 83 -4.14 1.13 5.74
C PHE A 83 -4.96 2.41 5.71
N ASP A 84 -4.87 3.22 6.74
CA ASP A 84 -5.55 4.50 6.85
C ASP A 84 -4.52 5.62 7.08
N ALA A 85 -4.56 6.62 6.20
CA ALA A 85 -3.82 7.87 6.31
C ALA A 85 -4.63 8.96 7.03
N GLN A 86 -5.68 8.59 7.73
CA GLN A 86 -6.60 9.46 8.48
C GLN A 86 -7.24 10.53 7.60
N GLY A 87 -7.63 10.15 6.38
CA GLY A 87 -8.18 11.09 5.40
C GLY A 87 -7.16 11.90 4.62
N ILE A 88 -5.86 11.73 4.89
CA ILE A 88 -4.79 12.39 4.15
C ILE A 88 -4.47 11.59 2.89
N ASP A 89 -4.18 12.29 1.80
CA ASP A 89 -3.77 11.68 0.55
C ASP A 89 -2.30 11.22 0.64
N ILE A 90 -2.04 9.91 0.50
CA ILE A 90 -0.66 9.38 0.51
C ILE A 90 0.12 9.77 -0.73
N LYS A 91 -0.55 10.32 -1.76
CA LYS A 91 0.11 10.93 -2.92
C LYS A 91 0.89 12.18 -2.51
N VAL A 92 0.72 12.71 -1.31
CA VAL A 92 1.62 13.75 -0.79
C VAL A 92 2.91 13.10 -0.26
N PRO A 93 4.10 13.52 -0.72
CA PRO A 93 5.38 12.98 -0.25
C PRO A 93 5.52 13.04 1.27
N GLY A 94 6.02 11.97 1.89
CA GLY A 94 6.23 11.91 3.34
C GLY A 94 4.99 11.58 4.17
N ILE A 95 3.82 11.45 3.55
CA ILE A 95 2.62 10.91 4.22
C ILE A 95 2.77 9.40 4.39
N ARG A 96 2.34 8.93 5.56
CA ARG A 96 2.32 7.53 5.94
C ARG A 96 0.87 7.11 6.22
N ALA A 97 0.47 5.97 5.69
CA ALA A 97 -0.77 5.31 6.11
C ALA A 97 -0.41 4.16 7.05
N ARG A 98 -1.21 4.00 8.10
CA ARG A 98 -0.97 2.99 9.13
C ARG A 98 -1.98 1.87 9.00
N LEU A 99 -1.57 0.63 9.30
CA LEU A 99 -2.47 -0.51 9.30
C LEU A 99 -3.65 -0.26 10.27
N SER A 100 -4.86 -0.22 9.73
CA SER A 100 -6.10 0.03 10.46
C SER A 100 -6.98 -1.20 10.57
N ALA A 101 -6.89 -2.14 9.62
CA ALA A 101 -7.61 -3.39 9.69
C ALA A 101 -6.95 -4.52 8.90
N ILE A 102 -7.23 -5.75 9.32
CA ILE A 102 -6.93 -6.98 8.58
C ILE A 102 -8.25 -7.68 8.32
N GLN A 103 -8.53 -8.03 7.08
CA GLN A 103 -9.72 -8.77 6.67
C GLN A 103 -9.33 -10.06 5.96
N ASP A 104 -9.94 -11.17 6.34
CA ASP A 104 -9.77 -12.45 5.66
C ASP A 104 -10.69 -12.56 4.41
N PRO A 105 -10.47 -13.56 3.54
CA PRO A 105 -11.30 -13.76 2.35
C PRO A 105 -12.78 -14.05 2.64
N PHE A 106 -13.10 -14.50 3.85
CA PHE A 106 -14.46 -14.84 4.29
C PHE A 106 -15.20 -13.64 4.90
N GLY A 107 -14.53 -12.49 5.00
CA GLY A 107 -15.09 -11.24 5.50
C GLY A 107 -14.88 -11.03 7.01
N ASN A 108 -14.23 -11.95 7.72
CA ASN A 108 -13.87 -11.72 9.13
C ASN A 108 -12.81 -10.62 9.18
N ARG A 109 -12.95 -9.70 10.13
CA ARG A 109 -12.14 -8.48 10.19
C ARG A 109 -11.71 -8.19 11.62
N ILE A 110 -10.43 -7.87 11.75
CA ILE A 110 -9.82 -7.33 12.95
C ILE A 110 -9.54 -5.85 12.70
N ASP A 111 -10.06 -4.99 13.57
CA ASP A 111 -9.81 -3.55 13.54
C ASP A 111 -8.74 -3.18 14.56
N LEU A 112 -7.71 -2.48 14.09
CA LEU A 112 -6.69 -1.87 14.92
C LEU A 112 -7.12 -0.45 15.25
N GLN A 113 -6.98 -0.08 16.51
CA GLN A 113 -7.19 1.28 16.96
C GLN A 113 -5.93 1.77 17.67
N PHE A 114 -5.67 3.06 17.58
CA PHE A 114 -4.50 3.68 18.18
C PHE A 114 -4.91 4.83 19.08
N ASP A 115 -4.16 5.01 20.17
CA ASP A 115 -4.29 6.19 21.01
C ASP A 115 -3.72 7.43 20.28
N PRO A 116 -3.95 8.64 20.79
CA PRO A 116 -3.39 9.87 20.21
C PRO A 116 -1.86 9.93 20.18
N ASN A 117 -1.18 9.11 20.96
CA ASN A 117 0.28 9.00 20.99
C ASN A 117 0.80 8.00 19.95
N GLY A 118 -0.09 7.34 19.20
CA GLY A 118 0.26 6.34 18.21
C GLY A 118 0.52 4.95 18.79
N ASN A 119 0.16 4.67 20.03
CA ASN A 119 0.23 3.32 20.59
C ASN A 119 -1.01 2.52 20.21
N LEU A 120 -0.84 1.22 19.96
CA LEU A 120 -1.96 0.32 19.72
C LEU A 120 -2.80 0.21 21.00
N ILE A 121 -4.08 0.58 20.91
CA ILE A 121 -5.03 0.27 21.99
C ILE A 121 -5.55 -1.16 21.82
N PRO A 122 -6.02 -1.82 22.90
CA PRO A 122 -6.40 -3.22 22.86
C PRO A 122 -7.41 -3.53 21.73
N ILE A 123 -7.04 -4.50 20.89
CA ILE A 123 -7.80 -4.95 19.72
C ILE A 123 -9.09 -5.64 20.18
N ARG A 124 -10.23 -5.27 19.58
CA ARG A 124 -11.50 -6.02 19.68
C ARG A 124 -11.81 -6.62 18.32
N ASP A 125 -11.84 -7.94 18.23
CA ASP A 125 -12.40 -8.68 17.08
C ASP A 125 -13.94 -8.65 17.16
N ASN A 126 -14.61 -8.68 16.01
CA ASN A 126 -16.07 -8.84 15.86
C ASN A 126 -16.59 -10.15 16.51
N SER A 127 -15.70 -11.09 16.81
CA SER A 127 -15.94 -12.34 17.55
C SER A 127 -16.07 -12.18 19.09
N ARG A 128 -15.74 -11.02 19.68
CA ARG A 128 -15.55 -10.84 21.15
C ARG A 128 -14.47 -11.75 21.76
N VAL A 129 -13.61 -12.36 20.94
CA VAL A 129 -12.41 -13.08 21.41
C VAL A 129 -11.25 -12.07 21.43
N ALA A 130 -10.53 -12.01 22.55
CA ALA A 130 -9.39 -11.12 22.72
C ALA A 130 -8.24 -11.54 21.78
N GLY A 131 -7.85 -10.65 20.87
CA GLY A 131 -6.79 -10.89 19.88
C GLY A 131 -5.38 -10.74 20.45
N ILE A 132 -4.45 -11.47 19.85
CA ILE A 132 -2.99 -11.45 20.09
C ILE A 132 -2.42 -10.11 19.59
N PRO A 133 -1.42 -9.49 20.26
CA PRO A 133 -0.79 -8.27 19.78
C PRO A 133 -0.11 -8.48 18.43
N ILE A 134 -0.42 -7.63 17.46
CA ILE A 134 0.26 -7.54 16.16
C ILE A 134 1.19 -6.32 16.14
N SER A 135 2.38 -6.50 15.57
CA SER A 135 3.39 -5.44 15.41
C SER A 135 2.94 -4.38 14.40
N PRO A 136 3.45 -3.14 14.48
CA PRO A 136 3.00 -2.05 13.61
C PRO A 136 3.53 -2.20 12.18
N CYS A 137 2.64 -2.43 11.22
CA CYS A 137 2.92 -2.32 9.78
C CYS A 137 2.54 -0.92 9.25
N SER A 138 3.18 -0.47 8.18
CA SER A 138 2.87 0.83 7.54
C SER A 138 3.16 0.84 6.05
N ILE A 139 2.48 1.73 5.31
CA ILE A 139 2.87 2.10 3.95
C ILE A 139 3.26 3.58 3.91
N THR A 140 4.28 3.92 3.12
CA THR A 140 4.75 5.30 2.95
C THR A 140 5.05 5.56 1.49
N ARG A 141 4.62 6.70 0.94
CA ARG A 141 5.05 7.13 -0.39
C ARG A 141 6.45 7.71 -0.33
N MET A 142 7.32 7.22 -1.21
CA MET A 142 8.60 7.85 -1.55
C MET A 142 8.48 8.50 -2.93
N VAL A 143 9.09 9.67 -3.07
CA VAL A 143 9.21 10.36 -4.35
C VAL A 143 10.68 10.45 -4.68
N GLU A 144 11.05 10.00 -5.88
CA GLU A 144 12.35 10.35 -6.43
C GLU A 144 12.32 11.80 -6.90
N LEU A 145 13.29 12.57 -6.40
CA LEU A 145 13.56 13.95 -6.76
C LEU A 145 14.19 14.02 -8.17
N PRO A 146 14.01 15.13 -8.90
CA PRO A 146 14.18 15.25 -10.36
C PRO A 146 15.56 14.89 -10.90
#